data_AF-A0A1J3IKA8-F1
#
_entry.id   AF-A0A1J3IKA8-F1
#
_cell.length_a   1.000
_cell.length_b   1.000
_cell.length_c   1.000
_cell.angle_alpha   90.00
_cell.angle_beta   90.00
_cell.angle_gamma   90.00
#
_symmetry.space_group_name_H-M   'P 1'
#
loop_
_entity.id
_entity.type
_entity.pdbx_description
1 polymer ?
#
loop_
_entity_poly.entity_id
_entity_poly.type
_entity_poly.pdbx_seq_one_letter_code
_entity_poly.pdbx_strand_id
1 'polypeptide(L)'
;WIFTVGASSHDRVYSNSLTLGNNVTIPGVGFAIPTDDGKMYKMISAFHALNNSTSSDKDTYVGECQDYENFSQVLVSGNLLMCSYSVRFVLGLSTIKQALDVAKNLSAAGVVFYMDPYVVGFQINPTPMDMPGIIIPSAEDSKSLLKYYNSSLQRDVSTKEIVGFGAVAAIEGGLKANFSNRAPKVMYYSARGPDPEDNSFNNADVLKPNLIAPGNSIWGAWSSASTDSTEFEGEKFAMMSGTSMAAPHVAGVAALIKQAFPQFSPSAIASALSTTALLDDNKGGPILAQRTYVNPDQDLYTATPFDMGSGFVNATAALNPGLVFDTGFEDYMSFLCGINGSDLVVFNYTGVSCSAKNATISGFDLNLPSITVSMLNGTQTFQRSMRNIAGNETYNVGWSPPYGVSMKVSPAQFSIAMGETQVLSVTLKATKNSSSSSFGRIGLFGNTGHIVNIPVSVIEKIASS
;
A
#
# COMPACT_ATOMS: atom_id res chain seq x y z
N TRP A 1 -19.64 -5.82 8.65
CA TRP A 1 -20.21 -6.35 7.38
C TRP A 1 -19.47 -5.87 6.12
N ILE A 2 -18.75 -4.74 6.14
CA ILE A 2 -17.91 -4.32 5.01
C ILE A 2 -16.62 -5.16 4.96
N PHE A 3 -16.23 -5.59 3.76
CA PHE A 3 -14.96 -6.26 3.52
C PHE A 3 -13.88 -5.22 3.18
N THR A 4 -12.96 -4.96 4.10
CA THR A 4 -11.97 -3.88 3.96
C THR A 4 -10.64 -4.40 3.40
N VAL A 5 -10.04 -3.60 2.52
CA VAL A 5 -8.86 -3.99 1.75
C VAL A 5 -7.71 -3.02 2.04
N GLY A 6 -6.61 -3.55 2.55
CA GLY A 6 -5.35 -2.81 2.67
C GLY A 6 -4.57 -2.80 1.35
N ALA A 7 -3.64 -1.86 1.22
CA ALA A 7 -2.83 -1.69 0.02
C ALA A 7 -1.46 -2.32 0.17
N SER A 8 -1.04 -3.06 -0.86
CA SER A 8 0.28 -3.67 -0.94
C SER A 8 0.97 -3.39 -2.27
N SER A 9 2.29 -3.56 -2.30
CA SER A 9 3.09 -3.53 -3.52
C SER A 9 2.87 -4.78 -4.37
N HIS A 10 3.16 -4.66 -5.65
CA HIS A 10 3.44 -5.77 -6.55
C HIS A 10 4.95 -5.84 -6.87
N ASP A 11 5.38 -6.85 -7.62
CA ASP A 11 6.78 -7.07 -8.01
C ASP A 11 7.25 -6.24 -9.21
N ARG A 12 6.32 -5.59 -9.92
CA ARG A 12 6.64 -4.70 -11.04
C ARG A 12 7.33 -3.41 -10.59
N VAL A 13 8.41 -3.07 -11.26
CA VAL A 13 9.17 -1.82 -11.15
C VAL A 13 9.54 -1.31 -12.53
N TYR A 14 9.63 0.01 -12.66
CA TYR A 14 10.23 0.67 -13.80
C TYR A 14 11.51 1.33 -13.30
N SER A 15 12.63 0.65 -13.51
CA SER A 15 13.93 1.16 -13.07
C SER A 15 14.37 2.27 -14.01
N ASN A 16 14.61 3.46 -13.46
CA ASN A 16 15.39 4.48 -14.12
C ASN A 16 16.52 4.97 -13.20
N SER A 17 17.54 5.54 -13.82
CA SER A 17 18.71 6.03 -13.12
C SER A 17 19.36 7.18 -13.86
N LEU A 18 20.11 8.00 -13.11
CA LEU A 18 20.95 9.07 -13.61
C LEU A 18 22.41 8.68 -13.37
N THR A 19 23.14 8.36 -14.43
CA THR A 19 24.57 8.09 -14.37
C THR A 19 25.33 9.39 -14.53
N LEU A 20 26.11 9.77 -13.53
CA LEU A 20 26.89 11.00 -13.49
C LEU A 20 28.28 10.80 -14.11
N GLY A 21 28.93 11.89 -14.54
CA GLY A 21 30.28 11.85 -15.13
C GLY A 21 31.40 11.35 -14.22
N ASN A 22 31.13 11.21 -12.91
CA ASN A 22 32.02 10.59 -11.93
C ASN A 22 31.69 9.11 -11.67
N ASN A 23 30.92 8.46 -12.54
CA ASN A 23 30.46 7.07 -12.45
C ASN A 23 29.56 6.76 -11.25
N VAL A 24 29.00 7.77 -10.59
CA VAL A 24 27.95 7.57 -9.58
C VAL A 24 26.62 7.44 -10.30
N THR A 25 25.90 6.36 -10.04
CA THR A 25 24.54 6.16 -10.54
C THR A 25 23.54 6.44 -9.44
N ILE A 26 22.63 7.39 -9.70
CA ILE A 26 21.55 7.77 -8.78
C ILE A 26 20.26 7.10 -9.24
N PRO A 27 19.57 6.30 -8.40
CA PRO A 27 18.27 5.75 -8.75
C PRO A 27 17.19 6.84 -8.76
N GLY A 28 16.21 6.71 -9.65
CA GLY A 28 15.05 7.60 -9.69
C GLY A 28 13.73 6.86 -9.83
N VAL A 29 12.71 7.65 -10.20
CA VAL A 29 11.40 7.21 -10.68
C VAL A 29 10.96 8.03 -11.89
N GLY A 30 9.89 7.58 -12.56
CA GLY A 30 9.29 8.23 -13.74
C GLY A 30 9.19 7.28 -14.94
N PHE A 31 8.28 7.60 -15.88
CA PHE A 31 8.12 6.86 -17.13
C PHE A 31 8.56 7.72 -18.31
N ALA A 32 9.86 7.69 -18.57
CA ALA A 32 10.47 8.48 -19.63
C ALA A 32 11.37 7.59 -20.49
N ILE A 33 11.56 7.99 -21.75
CA ILE A 33 12.63 7.44 -22.58
C ILE A 33 14.01 7.78 -22.00
N PRO A 34 15.03 6.92 -22.16
CA PRO A 34 16.40 7.28 -21.80
C PRO A 34 16.96 8.34 -22.75
N THR A 35 18.08 8.94 -22.38
CA THR A 35 18.92 9.72 -23.32
C THR A 35 19.64 8.80 -24.33
N ASP A 36 20.29 9.38 -25.34
CA ASP A 36 21.04 8.61 -26.34
C ASP A 36 22.07 7.68 -25.66
N ASP A 37 22.13 6.42 -26.11
CA ASP A 37 23.00 5.40 -25.52
C ASP A 37 24.49 5.81 -25.59
N GLY A 38 25.21 5.62 -24.48
CA GLY A 38 26.63 5.98 -24.34
C GLY A 38 26.96 7.47 -24.42
N LYS A 39 25.97 8.36 -24.48
CA LYS A 39 26.19 9.82 -24.58
C LYS A 39 25.88 10.53 -23.28
N MET A 40 26.87 11.29 -22.81
CA MET A 40 26.73 12.16 -21.66
C MET A 40 26.35 13.57 -22.11
N TYR A 41 25.40 14.16 -21.41
CA TYR A 41 24.90 15.50 -21.68
C TYR A 41 25.34 16.42 -20.55
N LYS A 42 25.70 17.67 -20.88
CA LYS A 42 25.98 18.65 -19.83
C LYS A 42 24.71 18.91 -19.03
N MET A 43 24.89 19.14 -17.74
CA MET A 43 23.80 19.51 -16.84
C MET A 43 23.83 21.01 -16.59
N ILE A 44 22.66 21.63 -16.57
CA ILE A 44 22.49 23.04 -16.22
C ILE A 44 21.38 23.16 -15.18
N SER A 45 21.68 23.76 -14.03
CA SER A 45 20.66 24.08 -13.02
C SER A 45 19.81 25.25 -13.49
N ALA A 46 18.51 25.22 -13.16
CA ALA A 46 17.59 26.32 -13.44
C ALA A 46 18.17 27.68 -13.03
N PHE A 47 18.76 27.79 -11.84
CA PHE A 47 19.40 29.03 -11.35
C PHE A 47 20.58 29.52 -12.19
N HIS A 48 21.34 28.62 -12.84
CA HIS A 48 22.44 28.99 -13.73
C HIS A 48 22.02 29.10 -15.20
N ALA A 49 20.79 28.73 -15.53
CA ALA A 49 20.20 28.87 -16.85
C ALA A 49 19.48 30.21 -17.04
N LEU A 50 19.39 31.06 -16.01
CA LEU A 50 18.68 32.33 -16.06
C LEU A 50 19.25 33.29 -17.12
N ASN A 51 18.38 34.10 -17.71
CA ASN A 51 18.81 35.19 -18.59
C ASN A 51 19.29 36.42 -17.79
N ASN A 52 20.08 37.29 -18.41
CA ASN A 52 20.66 38.47 -17.75
C ASN A 52 19.60 39.49 -17.24
N SER A 53 18.34 39.38 -17.69
CA SER A 53 17.23 40.24 -17.26
C SER A 53 16.49 39.75 -16.01
N THR A 54 16.67 38.49 -15.62
CA THR A 54 16.10 37.92 -14.40
C THR A 54 17.06 38.05 -13.22
N SER A 55 16.74 38.94 -12.28
CA SER A 55 17.40 38.95 -10.96
C SER A 55 16.89 37.78 -10.13
N SER A 56 17.80 36.98 -9.55
CA SER A 56 17.49 35.87 -8.62
C SER A 56 16.61 36.26 -7.42
N ASP A 57 16.49 37.56 -7.12
CA ASP A 57 15.74 38.10 -5.99
C ASP A 57 14.22 38.18 -6.19
N LYS A 58 13.67 37.91 -7.38
CA LYS A 58 12.23 38.10 -7.65
C LYS A 58 11.38 36.84 -7.69
N ASP A 59 11.96 35.65 -7.82
CA ASP A 59 11.17 34.42 -7.87
C ASP A 59 11.87 33.25 -7.18
N THR A 60 11.48 33.02 -5.92
CA THR A 60 11.96 31.93 -5.07
C THR A 60 11.71 30.53 -5.68
N TYR A 61 10.92 30.44 -6.77
CA TYR A 61 10.50 29.18 -7.37
C TYR A 61 11.02 28.96 -8.79
N VAL A 62 11.93 29.81 -9.29
CA VAL A 62 12.64 29.60 -10.57
C VAL A 62 13.25 28.19 -10.69
N GLY A 63 13.69 27.63 -9.55
CA GLY A 63 14.21 26.26 -9.47
C GLY A 63 13.27 25.21 -10.05
N GLU A 64 11.95 25.44 -10.03
CA GLU A 64 10.93 24.49 -10.46
C GLU A 64 10.67 24.49 -11.97
N CYS A 65 11.36 25.35 -12.73
CA CYS A 65 11.30 25.38 -14.20
C CYS A 65 9.89 25.60 -14.77
N GLN A 66 9.08 26.48 -14.17
CA GLN A 66 7.67 26.65 -14.58
C GLN A 66 7.45 27.71 -15.67
N ASP A 67 8.42 28.58 -15.93
CA ASP A 67 8.31 29.69 -16.89
C ASP A 67 9.54 29.73 -17.81
N TYR A 68 9.33 29.59 -19.12
CA TYR A 68 10.41 29.53 -20.11
C TYR A 68 11.06 30.90 -20.34
N GLU A 69 10.36 32.01 -20.08
CA GLU A 69 10.86 33.37 -20.35
C GLU A 69 12.02 33.75 -19.43
N ASN A 70 12.16 33.05 -18.30
CA ASN A 70 13.24 33.27 -17.34
C ASN A 70 14.58 32.68 -17.79
N PHE A 71 14.59 31.75 -18.74
CA PHE A 71 15.78 30.96 -19.07
C PHE A 71 16.41 31.34 -20.41
N SER A 72 17.74 31.20 -20.49
CA SER A 72 18.52 31.36 -21.71
C SER A 72 18.48 30.08 -22.54
N GLN A 73 17.82 30.13 -23.70
CA GLN A 73 17.80 29.01 -24.65
C GLN A 73 19.22 28.54 -25.04
N VAL A 74 20.19 29.47 -25.14
CA VAL A 74 21.58 29.14 -25.50
C VAL A 74 22.24 28.26 -24.43
N LEU A 75 21.91 28.46 -23.16
CA LEU A 75 22.48 27.65 -22.06
C LEU A 75 21.79 26.29 -21.93
N VAL A 76 20.51 26.21 -22.26
CA VAL A 76 19.69 25.00 -22.06
C VAL A 76 19.68 24.07 -23.26
N SER A 77 19.77 24.61 -24.48
CA SER A 77 19.66 23.82 -25.71
C SER A 77 20.71 22.70 -25.77
N GLY A 78 20.22 21.47 -25.97
CA GLY A 78 21.05 20.26 -26.04
C GLY A 78 21.60 19.76 -24.71
N ASN A 79 21.23 20.38 -23.57
CA ASN A 79 21.70 20.02 -22.22
C ASN A 79 20.55 19.45 -21.38
N LEU A 80 20.89 18.78 -20.27
CA LEU A 80 19.93 18.34 -19.25
C LEU A 80 19.61 19.51 -18.31
N LEU A 81 18.35 19.91 -18.26
CA LEU A 81 17.88 20.96 -17.34
C LEU A 81 17.58 20.34 -15.98
N MET A 82 18.20 20.85 -14.92
CA MET A 82 17.94 20.41 -13.55
C MET A 82 16.91 21.33 -12.89
N CYS A 83 15.81 20.74 -12.43
CA CYS A 83 14.70 21.41 -11.79
C CYS A 83 14.50 20.88 -10.37
N SER A 84 14.32 21.75 -9.40
CA SER A 84 13.86 21.36 -8.07
C SER A 84 12.37 21.04 -8.10
N TYR A 85 11.91 20.18 -7.22
CA TYR A 85 10.48 20.10 -6.89
C TYR A 85 10.24 20.31 -5.40
N SER A 86 9.12 20.96 -5.09
CA SER A 86 8.72 21.28 -3.72
C SER A 86 7.25 20.97 -3.43
N VAL A 87 6.76 21.38 -2.25
CA VAL A 87 5.34 21.29 -1.86
C VAL A 87 4.39 21.94 -2.87
N ARG A 88 4.87 22.87 -3.72
CA ARG A 88 4.06 23.48 -4.78
C ARG A 88 3.53 22.48 -5.80
N PHE A 89 4.27 21.38 -6.04
CA PHE A 89 3.79 20.28 -6.89
C PHE A 89 2.57 19.59 -6.28
N VAL A 90 2.54 19.46 -4.94
CA VAL A 90 1.38 18.93 -4.21
C VAL A 90 0.17 19.86 -4.30
N LEU A 91 0.42 21.17 -4.18
CA LEU A 91 -0.63 22.19 -4.24
C LEU A 91 -1.14 22.44 -5.66
N GLY A 92 -0.58 21.77 -6.68
CA GLY A 92 -0.90 22.01 -8.09
C GLY A 92 -0.45 23.39 -8.60
N LEU A 93 0.43 24.08 -7.86
CA LEU A 93 0.97 25.38 -8.24
C LEU A 93 2.16 25.26 -9.20
N SER A 94 2.75 24.07 -9.28
CA SER A 94 3.83 23.70 -10.18
C SER A 94 3.57 22.28 -10.68
N THR A 95 3.94 21.96 -11.92
CA THR A 95 3.68 20.62 -12.48
C THR A 95 4.88 20.09 -13.25
N ILE A 96 5.00 18.77 -13.31
CA ILE A 96 5.99 18.09 -14.15
C ILE A 96 5.74 18.45 -15.62
N LYS A 97 4.48 18.39 -16.07
CA LYS A 97 4.07 18.73 -17.44
C LYS A 97 4.54 20.11 -17.87
N GLN A 98 4.28 21.14 -17.07
CA GLN A 98 4.73 22.51 -17.34
C GLN A 98 6.26 22.60 -17.43
N ALA A 99 6.99 21.93 -16.53
CA ALA A 99 8.45 21.90 -16.58
C ALA A 99 9.01 21.19 -17.83
N LEU A 100 8.34 20.12 -18.29
CA LEU A 100 8.68 19.47 -19.55
C LEU A 100 8.42 20.38 -20.74
N ASP A 101 7.32 21.14 -20.76
CA ASP A 101 7.00 22.07 -21.85
C ASP A 101 8.00 23.23 -21.90
N VAL A 102 8.44 23.75 -20.75
CA VAL A 102 9.54 24.71 -20.66
C VAL A 102 10.83 24.13 -21.25
N ALA A 103 11.19 22.90 -20.86
CA ALA A 103 12.39 22.24 -21.35
C ALA A 103 12.36 22.02 -22.88
N LYS A 104 11.19 21.63 -23.44
CA LYS A 104 11.00 21.50 -24.90
C LYS A 104 11.14 22.83 -25.62
N ASN A 105 10.52 23.90 -25.12
CA ASN A 105 10.62 25.24 -25.70
C ASN A 105 12.08 25.73 -25.75
N LEU A 106 12.88 25.35 -24.76
CA LEU A 106 14.30 25.66 -24.69
C LEU A 106 15.20 24.65 -25.44
N SER A 107 14.60 23.63 -26.08
CA SER A 107 15.30 22.55 -26.78
C SER A 107 16.28 21.77 -25.90
N ALA A 108 15.94 21.56 -24.63
CA ALA A 108 16.70 20.73 -23.70
C ALA A 108 16.74 19.28 -24.18
N ALA A 109 17.82 18.57 -23.85
CA ALA A 109 17.95 17.14 -24.13
C ALA A 109 17.12 16.26 -23.17
N GLY A 110 16.76 16.80 -22.00
CA GLY A 110 16.04 16.08 -20.95
C GLY A 110 15.93 16.90 -19.67
N VAL A 111 15.19 16.39 -18.69
CA VAL A 111 14.94 17.06 -17.40
C VAL A 111 15.31 16.16 -16.22
N VAL A 112 16.02 16.71 -15.24
CA VAL A 112 16.37 16.04 -14.00
C VAL A 112 15.66 16.74 -12.85
N PHE A 113 14.65 16.10 -12.27
CA PHE A 113 13.95 16.60 -11.10
C PHE A 113 14.63 16.12 -9.82
N TYR A 114 15.02 17.04 -8.95
CA TYR A 114 15.58 16.73 -7.64
C TYR A 114 14.73 17.31 -6.52
N MET A 115 14.70 16.65 -5.36
CA MET A 115 13.93 17.12 -4.23
C MET A 115 14.61 18.35 -3.62
N ASP A 116 13.84 19.41 -3.40
CA ASP A 116 14.34 20.55 -2.64
C ASP A 116 14.75 20.09 -1.21
N PRO A 117 15.97 20.43 -0.74
CA PRO A 117 16.49 19.97 0.55
C PRO A 117 15.70 20.46 1.77
N TYR A 118 14.84 21.48 1.62
CA TYR A 118 13.96 21.98 2.67
C TYR A 118 12.62 21.25 2.75
N VAL A 119 12.35 20.33 1.81
CA VAL A 119 11.13 19.52 1.77
C VAL A 119 11.41 18.19 2.43
N VAL A 120 10.64 17.87 3.47
CA VAL A 120 10.71 16.58 4.18
C VAL A 120 9.36 15.91 4.03
N GLY A 121 9.37 14.64 3.61
CA GLY A 121 8.16 13.81 3.65
C GLY A 121 7.24 13.92 2.42
N PHE A 122 7.77 14.31 1.25
CA PHE A 122 7.01 14.24 -0.01
C PHE A 122 7.82 13.64 -1.17
N GLN A 123 7.19 12.74 -1.91
CA GLN A 123 7.69 12.10 -3.13
C GLN A 123 6.63 12.26 -4.22
N ILE A 124 7.05 12.77 -5.38
CA ILE A 124 6.18 12.80 -6.56
C ILE A 124 5.97 11.38 -7.04
N ASN A 125 4.74 11.05 -7.44
CA ASN A 125 4.45 9.76 -8.04
C ASN A 125 5.25 9.59 -9.33
N PRO A 126 5.61 8.37 -9.74
CA PRO A 126 6.16 8.16 -11.07
C PRO A 126 5.21 8.71 -12.15
N THR A 127 5.61 9.77 -12.85
CA THR A 127 4.80 10.44 -13.88
C THR A 127 5.30 10.07 -15.29
N PRO A 128 4.41 9.89 -16.28
CA PRO A 128 4.80 9.84 -17.69
C PRO A 128 5.48 11.13 -18.15
N MET A 129 6.53 10.99 -18.95
CA MET A 129 7.25 12.11 -19.57
C MET A 129 7.47 11.80 -21.05
N ASP A 130 7.20 12.80 -21.89
CA ASP A 130 7.29 12.70 -23.35
C ASP A 130 8.65 13.18 -23.91
N MET A 131 9.64 13.35 -23.02
CA MET A 131 11.05 13.57 -23.33
C MET A 131 11.91 12.85 -22.27
N PRO A 132 13.24 12.72 -22.46
CA PRO A 132 14.08 12.10 -21.44
C PRO A 132 13.96 12.81 -20.10
N GLY A 133 13.69 12.05 -19.04
CA GLY A 133 13.44 12.65 -17.74
C GLY A 133 13.55 11.67 -16.57
N ILE A 134 13.92 12.20 -15.41
CA ILE A 134 14.04 11.42 -14.17
C ILE A 134 13.64 12.26 -12.97
N ILE A 135 12.95 11.63 -12.01
CA ILE A 135 12.64 12.20 -10.70
C ILE A 135 13.48 11.48 -9.66
N ILE A 136 14.24 12.21 -8.85
CA ILE A 136 15.02 11.64 -7.75
C ILE A 136 14.19 11.77 -6.47
N PRO A 137 13.58 10.67 -5.97
CA PRO A 137 12.63 10.72 -4.86
C PRO A 137 13.30 10.83 -3.47
N SER A 138 14.62 10.72 -3.43
CA SER A 138 15.42 10.64 -2.20
C SER A 138 16.10 11.98 -1.90
N ALA A 139 15.96 12.43 -0.65
CA ALA A 139 16.62 13.63 -0.15
C ALA A 139 18.14 13.51 -0.18
N GLU A 140 18.65 12.32 0.19
CA GLU A 140 20.08 12.05 0.25
C GLU A 140 20.70 12.00 -1.14
N ASP A 141 20.00 11.37 -2.08
CA ASP A 141 20.42 11.32 -3.48
C ASP A 141 20.35 12.69 -4.15
N SER A 142 19.30 13.47 -3.86
CA SER A 142 19.17 14.86 -4.33
C SER A 142 20.32 15.74 -3.81
N LYS A 143 20.69 15.61 -2.53
CA LYS A 143 21.86 16.29 -1.95
C LYS A 143 23.16 15.85 -2.63
N SER A 144 23.30 14.56 -2.92
CA SER A 144 24.47 14.00 -3.60
C SER A 144 24.61 14.54 -5.03
N LEU A 145 23.50 14.62 -5.78
CA LEU A 145 23.44 15.24 -7.09
C LEU A 145 23.87 16.72 -7.05
N LEU A 146 23.30 17.50 -6.13
CA LEU A 146 23.62 18.91 -5.98
C LEU A 146 25.08 19.14 -5.61
N LYS A 147 25.65 18.29 -4.74
CA LYS A 147 27.07 18.33 -4.38
C LYS A 147 27.95 18.05 -5.61
N TYR A 148 27.62 17.03 -6.41
CA TYR A 148 28.33 16.73 -7.65
C TYR A 148 28.28 17.92 -8.62
N TYR A 149 27.09 18.46 -8.88
CA TYR A 149 26.91 19.60 -9.78
C TYR A 149 27.75 20.80 -9.35
N ASN A 150 27.65 21.20 -8.07
CA ASN A 150 28.39 22.34 -7.52
C ASN A 150 29.91 22.14 -7.57
N SER A 151 30.39 20.92 -7.32
CA SER A 151 31.82 20.60 -7.43
C SER A 151 32.35 20.60 -8.87
N SER A 152 31.45 20.51 -9.85
CA SER A 152 31.77 20.48 -11.28
C SER A 152 31.69 21.87 -11.94
N LEU A 153 31.38 22.93 -11.17
CA LEU A 153 31.37 24.30 -11.67
C LEU A 153 32.81 24.79 -11.91
N GLN A 154 33.06 25.31 -13.11
CA GLN A 154 34.34 25.94 -13.43
C GLN A 154 34.25 27.40 -12.99
N ARG A 155 35.17 27.80 -12.11
CA ARG A 155 35.21 29.16 -11.55
C ARG A 155 36.51 29.85 -11.90
N ASP A 156 36.42 31.14 -12.21
CA ASP A 156 37.60 31.96 -12.36
C ASP A 156 38.39 31.99 -11.04
N VAL A 157 39.71 31.87 -11.14
CA VAL A 157 40.59 31.75 -9.96
C VAL A 157 40.51 33.01 -9.10
N SER A 158 40.38 34.17 -9.74
CA SER A 158 40.44 35.50 -9.15
C SER A 158 39.05 36.03 -8.73
N THR A 159 38.06 36.00 -9.62
CA THR A 159 36.72 36.58 -9.35
C THR A 159 35.79 35.59 -8.64
N LYS A 160 36.11 34.29 -8.66
CA LYS A 160 35.24 33.18 -8.21
C LYS A 160 33.92 33.05 -8.98
N GLU A 161 33.75 33.83 -10.04
CA GLU A 161 32.58 33.77 -10.93
C GLU A 161 32.57 32.46 -11.70
N ILE A 162 31.37 31.99 -12.03
CA ILE A 162 31.17 30.77 -12.80
C ILE A 162 31.44 31.10 -14.28
N VAL A 163 32.43 30.43 -14.85
CA VAL A 163 32.85 30.59 -16.26
C VAL A 163 32.50 29.39 -17.13
N GLY A 164 32.06 28.29 -16.52
CA GLY A 164 31.65 27.08 -17.25
C GLY A 164 31.00 26.01 -16.38
N PHE A 165 30.34 25.07 -17.06
CA PHE A 165 29.59 23.97 -16.46
C PHE A 165 30.22 22.64 -16.88
N GLY A 166 30.84 21.93 -15.92
CA GLY A 166 31.52 20.65 -16.16
C GLY A 166 30.72 19.41 -15.80
N ALA A 167 29.55 19.57 -15.15
CA ALA A 167 28.70 18.45 -14.77
C ALA A 167 28.10 17.81 -16.02
N VAL A 168 28.17 16.49 -16.11
CA VAL A 168 27.56 15.71 -17.19
C VAL A 168 26.82 14.51 -16.62
N ALA A 169 25.73 14.10 -17.28
CA ALA A 169 24.98 12.91 -16.91
C ALA A 169 24.26 12.27 -18.11
N ALA A 170 23.82 11.03 -17.93
CA ALA A 170 22.93 10.31 -18.83
C ALA A 170 21.73 9.75 -18.04
N ILE A 171 20.54 9.80 -18.64
CA ILE A 171 19.32 9.22 -18.07
C ILE A 171 19.14 7.83 -18.70
N GLU A 172 18.99 6.83 -17.86
CA GLU A 172 18.90 5.43 -18.24
C GLU A 172 17.59 4.80 -17.77
N GLY A 173 17.02 3.87 -18.55
CA GLY A 173 15.84 3.10 -18.16
C GLY A 173 14.51 3.85 -18.31
N GLY A 174 13.52 3.51 -17.46
CA GLY A 174 12.25 4.24 -17.33
C GLY A 174 11.01 3.59 -17.95
N LEU A 175 11.12 2.93 -19.11
CA LEU A 175 9.92 2.37 -19.78
C LEU A 175 9.79 0.85 -19.69
N LYS A 176 10.89 0.13 -19.42
CA LYS A 176 10.89 -1.32 -19.38
C LYS A 176 10.51 -1.81 -17.98
N ALA A 177 9.36 -2.46 -17.88
CA ALA A 177 8.94 -3.13 -16.65
C ALA A 177 9.89 -4.30 -16.32
N ASN A 178 10.25 -4.40 -15.05
CA ASN A 178 10.97 -5.53 -14.44
C ASN A 178 10.14 -6.07 -13.27
N PHE A 179 10.15 -7.39 -13.07
CA PHE A 179 9.36 -8.10 -12.05
C PHE A 179 10.25 -8.74 -10.97
N SER A 180 11.43 -8.15 -10.72
CA SER A 180 12.40 -8.69 -9.78
C SER A 180 12.17 -8.29 -8.32
N ASN A 181 11.24 -7.37 -8.04
CA ASN A 181 11.06 -6.87 -6.68
C ASN A 181 10.43 -7.93 -5.76
N ARG A 182 10.84 -7.89 -4.50
CA ARG A 182 10.21 -8.66 -3.42
C ARG A 182 8.83 -8.07 -3.13
N ALA A 183 7.79 -8.88 -3.27
CA ALA A 183 6.40 -8.46 -3.12
C ALA A 183 5.50 -9.63 -2.68
N PRO A 184 4.36 -9.38 -2.01
CA PRO A 184 3.88 -8.05 -1.64
C PRO A 184 4.56 -7.52 -0.38
N LYS A 185 4.63 -6.19 -0.29
CA LYS A 185 4.92 -5.46 0.95
C LYS A 185 3.72 -4.58 1.25
N VAL A 186 3.30 -4.48 2.51
CA VAL A 186 2.19 -3.59 2.88
C VAL A 186 2.68 -2.15 2.87
N MET A 187 1.97 -1.29 2.14
CA MET A 187 2.41 0.09 1.91
C MET A 187 2.24 0.96 3.15
N TYR A 188 3.13 1.94 3.35
CA TYR A 188 3.12 2.82 4.53
C TYR A 188 1.81 3.61 4.67
N TYR A 189 1.17 3.96 3.56
CA TYR A 189 -0.10 4.70 3.52
C TYR A 189 -1.33 3.80 3.74
N SER A 190 -1.16 2.48 3.79
CA SER A 190 -2.26 1.57 4.10
C SER A 190 -2.65 1.73 5.56
N ALA A 191 -3.89 2.13 5.82
CA ALA A 191 -4.45 2.20 7.17
C ALA A 191 -4.31 0.85 7.89
N ARG A 192 -4.09 0.92 9.21
CA ARG A 192 -3.84 -0.22 10.08
C ARG A 192 -5.01 -0.40 11.04
N GLY A 193 -5.31 -1.65 11.40
CA GLY A 193 -6.19 -1.94 12.52
C GLY A 193 -5.55 -1.58 13.88
N PRO A 194 -6.27 -1.74 14.99
CA PRO A 194 -7.64 -2.28 15.09
C PRO A 194 -8.71 -1.30 14.59
N ASP A 195 -9.97 -1.73 14.59
CA ASP A 195 -11.15 -0.93 14.23
C ASP A 195 -11.76 -0.27 15.49
N PRO A 196 -11.56 1.04 15.75
CA PRO A 196 -12.18 1.71 16.88
C PRO A 196 -13.52 2.32 16.47
N GLU A 197 -14.66 1.79 16.92
CA GLU A 197 -15.96 2.23 16.37
C GLU A 197 -17.14 2.34 17.34
N ASP A 198 -17.04 2.01 18.63
CA ASP A 198 -18.15 2.33 19.54
C ASP A 198 -18.10 3.79 20.02
N ASN A 199 -19.22 4.31 20.54
CA ASN A 199 -19.31 5.68 21.07
C ASN A 199 -18.37 5.95 22.27
N SER A 200 -17.67 4.92 22.75
CA SER A 200 -16.67 4.97 23.82
C SER A 200 -15.24 4.79 23.29
N PHE A 201 -15.05 4.77 21.97
CA PHE A 201 -13.77 4.50 21.29
C PHE A 201 -13.12 3.16 21.68
N ASN A 202 -13.93 2.18 22.09
CA ASN A 202 -13.44 0.83 22.30
C ASN A 202 -13.21 0.15 20.94
N ASN A 203 -12.19 -0.70 20.89
CA ASN A 203 -11.94 -1.52 19.72
C ASN A 203 -13.08 -2.52 19.55
N ALA A 204 -13.62 -2.60 18.33
CA ALA A 204 -14.46 -3.72 17.97
C ALA A 204 -13.64 -5.01 18.01
N ASP A 205 -14.26 -6.10 18.47
CA ASP A 205 -13.69 -7.45 18.47
C ASP A 205 -13.69 -8.08 17.06
N VAL A 206 -13.40 -7.26 16.05
CA VAL A 206 -13.44 -7.60 14.62
C VAL A 206 -12.13 -7.19 13.96
N LEU A 207 -11.56 -8.10 13.15
CA LEU A 207 -10.28 -7.85 12.50
C LEU A 207 -10.41 -6.84 11.35
N LYS A 208 -9.50 -5.85 11.33
CA LYS A 208 -9.28 -4.93 10.21
C LYS A 208 -7.79 -4.72 9.90
N PRO A 209 -7.40 -4.54 8.62
CA PRO A 209 -8.22 -4.78 7.42
C PRO A 209 -8.59 -6.27 7.27
N ASN A 210 -9.45 -6.65 6.32
CA ASN A 210 -9.78 -8.07 6.11
C ASN A 210 -8.69 -8.81 5.30
N LEU A 211 -8.11 -8.17 4.30
CA LEU A 211 -6.93 -8.67 3.56
C LEU A 211 -6.22 -7.52 2.83
N ILE A 212 -5.09 -7.80 2.17
CA ILE A 212 -4.39 -6.85 1.30
C ILE A 212 -4.41 -7.28 -0.17
N ALA A 213 -4.39 -6.32 -1.07
CA ALA A 213 -4.31 -6.53 -2.51
C ALA A 213 -3.35 -5.50 -3.17
N PRO A 214 -2.99 -5.67 -4.45
CA PRO A 214 -2.16 -4.70 -5.16
C PRO A 214 -2.82 -3.32 -5.18
N GLY A 215 -2.15 -2.35 -4.56
CA GLY A 215 -2.64 -0.98 -4.46
C GLY A 215 -1.54 0.06 -4.60
N ASN A 216 -0.32 -0.33 -4.97
CA ASN A 216 0.76 0.59 -5.26
C ASN A 216 1.07 0.58 -6.76
N SER A 217 1.14 1.76 -7.36
CA SER A 217 1.61 1.96 -8.73
C SER A 217 0.79 1.13 -9.75
N ILE A 218 -0.54 1.16 -9.62
CA ILE A 218 -1.49 0.41 -10.45
C ILE A 218 -1.86 1.22 -11.68
N TRP A 219 -1.73 0.61 -12.87
CA TRP A 219 -2.23 1.20 -14.11
C TRP A 219 -3.75 1.02 -14.19
N GLY A 220 -4.48 2.12 -14.42
CA GLY A 220 -5.92 2.12 -14.66
C GLY A 220 -6.29 3.04 -15.81
N ALA A 221 -7.47 2.84 -16.38
CA ALA A 221 -8.02 3.78 -17.35
C ALA A 221 -8.21 5.16 -16.71
N TRP A 222 -7.92 6.20 -17.47
CA TRP A 222 -8.05 7.59 -17.07
C TRP A 222 -8.78 8.38 -18.14
N SER A 223 -9.58 9.36 -17.72
CA SER A 223 -10.24 10.24 -18.67
C SER A 223 -9.26 11.34 -19.07
N SER A 224 -8.99 11.48 -20.37
CA SER A 224 -8.15 12.56 -20.90
C SER A 224 -8.74 13.95 -20.65
N ALA A 225 -10.03 14.03 -20.29
CA ALA A 225 -10.71 15.26 -19.90
C ALA A 225 -10.77 15.45 -18.37
N SER A 226 -10.26 14.51 -17.57
CA SER A 226 -10.23 14.67 -16.11
C SER A 226 -9.19 15.72 -15.72
N THR A 227 -9.60 16.58 -14.79
CA THR A 227 -8.76 17.58 -14.13
C THR A 227 -8.46 17.20 -12.68
N ASP A 228 -8.79 15.97 -12.26
CA ASP A 228 -8.62 15.50 -10.87
C ASP A 228 -7.15 15.30 -10.49
N SER A 229 -6.27 15.16 -11.50
CA SER A 229 -4.83 15.09 -11.33
C SER A 229 -4.14 15.76 -12.52
N THR A 230 -3.40 16.83 -12.25
CA THR A 230 -2.65 17.60 -13.25
C THR A 230 -1.53 16.77 -13.89
N GLU A 231 -1.01 15.77 -13.18
CA GLU A 231 0.04 14.85 -13.64
C GLU A 231 -0.42 13.95 -14.81
N PHE A 232 -1.73 13.71 -14.94
CA PHE A 232 -2.32 12.82 -15.95
C PHE A 232 -3.28 13.55 -16.90
N GLU A 233 -3.21 14.88 -16.95
CA GLU A 233 -4.10 15.67 -17.81
C GLU A 233 -3.79 15.44 -19.29
N GLY A 234 -4.79 14.99 -20.05
CA GLY A 234 -4.65 14.58 -21.45
C GLY A 234 -4.33 13.10 -21.63
N GLU A 235 -4.01 12.38 -20.55
CA GLU A 235 -3.67 10.96 -20.58
C GLU A 235 -4.91 10.06 -20.62
N LYS A 236 -4.75 8.87 -21.19
CA LYS A 236 -5.80 7.83 -21.25
C LYS A 236 -5.64 6.75 -20.20
N PHE A 237 -4.49 6.72 -19.55
CA PHE A 237 -4.16 5.82 -18.47
C PHE A 237 -3.39 6.59 -17.40
N ALA A 238 -3.63 6.26 -16.15
CA ALA A 238 -2.91 6.82 -15.02
C ALA A 238 -2.35 5.68 -14.18
N MET A 239 -1.17 5.92 -13.60
CA MET A 239 -0.62 5.04 -12.60
C MET A 239 -0.81 5.64 -11.22
N MET A 240 -1.62 4.99 -10.38
CA MET A 240 -1.99 5.52 -9.08
C MET A 240 -1.74 4.53 -7.95
N SER A 241 -1.58 5.07 -6.75
CA SER A 241 -1.40 4.33 -5.51
C SER A 241 -2.51 4.67 -4.52
N GLY A 242 -2.98 3.66 -3.79
CA GLY A 242 -3.98 3.82 -2.74
C GLY A 242 -4.70 2.52 -2.43
N THR A 243 -5.36 2.48 -1.27
CA THR A 243 -6.36 1.43 -0.98
C THR A 243 -7.53 1.47 -1.97
N SER A 244 -7.82 2.65 -2.54
CA SER A 244 -8.76 2.84 -3.66
C SER A 244 -8.41 2.01 -4.90
N MET A 245 -7.14 1.66 -5.11
CA MET A 245 -6.70 0.79 -6.21
C MET A 245 -6.69 -0.69 -5.80
N ALA A 246 -6.48 -0.98 -4.51
CA ALA A 246 -6.55 -2.34 -3.97
C ALA A 246 -7.99 -2.88 -3.90
N ALA A 247 -8.95 -2.06 -3.46
CA ALA A 247 -10.35 -2.44 -3.32
C ALA A 247 -10.99 -3.01 -4.61
N PRO A 248 -10.85 -2.40 -5.81
CA PRO A 248 -11.46 -2.93 -7.02
C PRO A 248 -10.86 -4.26 -7.48
N HIS A 249 -9.59 -4.57 -7.17
CA HIS A 249 -9.03 -5.90 -7.42
C HIS A 249 -9.81 -6.96 -6.65
N VAL A 250 -10.06 -6.72 -5.36
CA VAL A 250 -10.81 -7.65 -4.50
C VAL A 250 -12.28 -7.72 -4.90
N ALA A 251 -12.89 -6.59 -5.29
CA ALA A 251 -14.26 -6.58 -5.81
C ALA A 251 -14.38 -7.44 -7.09
N GLY A 252 -13.39 -7.37 -7.99
CA GLY A 252 -13.32 -8.23 -9.17
C GLY A 252 -13.22 -9.71 -8.82
N VAL A 253 -12.35 -10.08 -7.88
CA VAL A 253 -12.23 -11.48 -7.42
C VAL A 253 -13.53 -11.94 -6.73
N ALA A 254 -14.15 -11.09 -5.91
CA ALA A 254 -15.43 -11.38 -5.27
C ALA A 254 -16.54 -11.65 -6.32
N ALA A 255 -16.55 -10.91 -7.42
CA ALA A 255 -17.48 -11.15 -8.54
C ALA A 255 -17.22 -12.50 -9.22
N LEU A 256 -15.95 -12.88 -9.43
CA LEU A 256 -15.60 -14.20 -9.98
C LEU A 256 -16.02 -15.34 -9.05
N ILE A 257 -15.84 -15.19 -7.74
CA ILE A 257 -16.33 -16.15 -6.75
C ILE A 257 -17.85 -16.23 -6.80
N LYS A 258 -18.56 -15.09 -6.86
CA LYS A 258 -20.03 -15.08 -6.99
C LYS A 258 -20.52 -15.74 -8.28
N GLN A 259 -19.77 -15.61 -9.38
CA GLN A 259 -20.09 -16.28 -10.64
C GLN A 259 -19.90 -17.80 -10.53
N ALA A 260 -18.83 -18.25 -9.88
CA ALA A 260 -18.56 -19.68 -9.67
C ALA A 260 -19.53 -20.30 -8.64
N PHE A 261 -19.94 -19.52 -7.64
CA PHE A 261 -20.85 -19.94 -6.57
C PHE A 261 -22.03 -18.95 -6.42
N PRO A 262 -23.04 -19.01 -7.32
CA PRO A 262 -24.17 -18.07 -7.30
C PRO A 262 -24.95 -18.04 -5.98
N GLN A 263 -24.93 -19.14 -5.22
CA GLN A 263 -25.59 -19.29 -3.93
C GLN A 263 -24.82 -18.69 -2.75
N PHE A 264 -23.54 -18.34 -2.91
CA PHE A 264 -22.75 -17.81 -1.79
C PHE A 264 -23.32 -16.47 -1.30
N SER A 265 -23.43 -16.35 0.02
CA SER A 265 -23.66 -15.09 0.69
C SER A 265 -22.44 -14.16 0.54
N PRO A 266 -22.58 -12.85 0.80
CA PRO A 266 -21.42 -11.95 0.87
C PRO A 266 -20.36 -12.43 1.88
N SER A 267 -20.80 -12.99 3.03
CA SER A 267 -19.92 -13.52 4.07
C SER A 267 -19.16 -14.76 3.62
N ALA A 268 -19.81 -15.67 2.86
CA ALA A 268 -19.13 -16.84 2.30
C ALA A 268 -18.06 -16.44 1.27
N ILE A 269 -18.31 -15.41 0.46
CA ILE A 269 -17.30 -14.84 -0.47
C ILE A 269 -16.14 -14.22 0.32
N ALA A 270 -16.44 -13.40 1.32
CA ALA A 270 -15.44 -12.83 2.22
C ALA A 270 -14.60 -13.92 2.90
N SER A 271 -15.24 -15.01 3.34
CA SER A 271 -14.56 -16.17 3.91
C SER A 271 -13.62 -16.84 2.92
N ALA A 272 -14.05 -17.10 1.70
CA ALA A 272 -13.22 -17.72 0.68
C ALA A 272 -11.96 -16.88 0.41
N LEU A 273 -12.12 -15.55 0.30
CA LEU A 273 -11.02 -14.60 0.15
C LEU A 273 -10.06 -14.60 1.34
N SER A 274 -10.58 -14.52 2.56
CA SER A 274 -9.75 -14.45 3.78
C SER A 274 -9.01 -15.75 4.07
N THR A 275 -9.68 -16.89 4.01
CA THR A 275 -9.11 -18.18 4.44
C THR A 275 -8.00 -18.70 3.52
N THR A 276 -8.02 -18.28 2.25
CA THR A 276 -7.09 -18.72 1.20
C THR A 276 -5.98 -17.70 0.92
N ALA A 277 -5.96 -16.59 1.65
CA ALA A 277 -4.96 -15.55 1.50
C ALA A 277 -3.54 -16.08 1.77
N LEU A 278 -2.57 -15.54 1.01
CA LEU A 278 -1.15 -15.87 1.14
C LEU A 278 -0.53 -15.05 2.27
N LEU A 279 0.35 -15.69 3.03
CA LEU A 279 1.06 -15.08 4.16
C LEU A 279 2.52 -14.73 3.83
N ASP A 280 2.97 -15.20 2.66
CA ASP A 280 4.34 -15.11 2.21
C ASP A 280 4.44 -14.25 0.94
N ASP A 281 5.63 -13.72 0.73
CA ASP A 281 6.02 -13.03 -0.48
C ASP A 281 6.49 -13.98 -1.58
N ASN A 282 6.75 -13.42 -2.75
CA ASN A 282 7.24 -14.12 -3.93
C ASN A 282 8.65 -14.72 -3.79
N LYS A 283 9.30 -14.58 -2.63
CA LYS A 283 10.56 -15.25 -2.26
C LYS A 283 10.37 -16.28 -1.14
N GLY A 284 9.12 -16.54 -0.72
CA GLY A 284 8.77 -17.48 0.35
C GLY A 284 9.09 -16.96 1.75
N GLY A 285 9.41 -15.66 1.90
CA GLY A 285 9.55 -15.02 3.20
C GLY A 285 8.22 -14.44 3.69
N PRO A 286 8.09 -14.04 4.96
CA PRO A 286 6.87 -13.42 5.45
C PRO A 286 6.64 -12.06 4.75
N ILE A 287 5.37 -11.73 4.52
CA ILE A 287 5.00 -10.40 4.05
C ILE A 287 5.51 -9.34 5.03
N LEU A 288 6.15 -8.30 4.51
CA LEU A 288 6.68 -7.19 5.29
C LEU A 288 5.76 -5.96 5.17
N ALA A 289 5.74 -5.10 6.18
CA ALA A 289 4.99 -3.86 6.23
C ALA A 289 5.94 -2.67 6.39
N GLN A 290 5.71 -1.64 5.57
CA GLN A 290 6.32 -0.32 5.73
C GLN A 290 5.55 0.43 6.83
N ARG A 291 6.28 1.07 7.76
CA ARG A 291 5.68 1.80 8.89
C ARG A 291 5.91 3.31 8.82
N THR A 292 7.01 3.75 8.24
CA THR A 292 7.41 5.15 8.17
C THR A 292 7.32 5.65 6.73
N TYR A 293 6.99 6.93 6.57
CA TYR A 293 7.08 7.62 5.28
C TYR A 293 8.55 7.91 4.93
N VAL A 294 9.36 8.24 5.94
CA VAL A 294 10.77 8.56 5.79
C VAL A 294 11.53 7.24 5.62
N ASN A 295 11.99 6.95 4.41
CA ASN A 295 12.71 5.72 4.01
C ASN A 295 11.88 4.43 4.18
N PRO A 296 10.75 4.29 3.47
CA PRO A 296 9.79 3.21 3.69
C PRO A 296 10.35 1.81 3.42
N ASP A 297 11.41 1.69 2.62
CA ASP A 297 12.07 0.43 2.30
C ASP A 297 13.26 0.07 3.22
N GLN A 298 13.67 0.97 4.12
CA GLN A 298 14.68 0.68 5.15
C GLN A 298 14.04 0.15 6.44
N ASP A 299 12.87 0.68 6.82
CA ASP A 299 12.15 0.33 8.06
C ASP A 299 11.03 -0.70 7.81
N LEU A 300 11.42 -1.92 7.41
CA LEU A 300 10.49 -3.01 7.17
C LEU A 300 10.30 -3.89 8.41
N TYR A 301 9.04 -4.17 8.74
CA TYR A 301 8.66 -5.07 9.83
C TYR A 301 7.85 -6.23 9.29
N THR A 302 7.87 -7.39 9.96
CA THR A 302 6.94 -8.47 9.63
C THR A 302 5.51 -7.97 9.75
N ALA A 303 4.71 -8.14 8.70
CA ALA A 303 3.33 -7.70 8.68
C ALA A 303 2.50 -8.51 9.70
N THR A 304 1.73 -7.78 10.50
CA THR A 304 0.80 -8.33 11.47
C THR A 304 -0.61 -8.46 10.87
N PRO A 305 -1.52 -9.22 11.48
CA PRO A 305 -2.94 -9.18 11.11
C PRO A 305 -3.56 -7.78 11.06
N PHE A 306 -3.10 -6.81 11.87
CA PHE A 306 -3.56 -5.43 11.77
C PHE A 306 -2.96 -4.64 10.60
N ASP A 307 -1.91 -5.17 9.96
CA ASP A 307 -1.35 -4.63 8.73
C ASP A 307 -2.01 -5.24 7.49
N MET A 308 -2.23 -6.56 7.49
CA MET A 308 -2.60 -7.32 6.30
C MET A 308 -3.87 -8.15 6.40
N GLY A 309 -4.59 -8.10 7.53
CA GLY A 309 -5.74 -8.95 7.77
C GLY A 309 -5.36 -10.43 7.72
N SER A 310 -6.05 -11.19 6.87
CA SER A 310 -5.74 -12.59 6.62
C SER A 310 -4.52 -12.82 5.72
N GLY A 311 -4.00 -11.79 5.04
CA GLY A 311 -2.86 -11.90 4.12
C GLY A 311 -3.14 -11.28 2.75
N PHE A 312 -2.32 -11.65 1.76
CA PHE A 312 -2.46 -11.20 0.38
C PHE A 312 -3.46 -12.03 -0.43
N VAL A 313 -4.30 -11.36 -1.20
CA VAL A 313 -5.36 -12.00 -2.00
C VAL A 313 -4.82 -13.12 -2.90
N ASN A 314 -5.49 -14.27 -2.89
CA ASN A 314 -5.22 -15.40 -3.79
C ASN A 314 -6.48 -15.73 -4.59
N ALA A 315 -6.59 -15.16 -5.80
CA ALA A 315 -7.79 -15.32 -6.62
C ALA A 315 -8.08 -16.78 -6.99
N THR A 316 -7.04 -17.56 -7.32
CA THR A 316 -7.18 -18.96 -7.74
C THR A 316 -7.60 -19.84 -6.57
N ALA A 317 -6.95 -19.72 -5.41
CA ALA A 317 -7.30 -20.52 -4.24
C ALA A 317 -8.70 -20.16 -3.69
N ALA A 318 -9.11 -18.89 -3.78
CA ALA A 318 -10.43 -18.45 -3.34
C ALA A 318 -11.60 -19.06 -4.14
N LEU A 319 -11.35 -19.64 -5.33
CA LEU A 319 -12.35 -20.40 -6.09
C LEU A 319 -12.50 -21.85 -5.61
N ASN A 320 -11.62 -22.33 -4.74
CA ASN A 320 -11.72 -23.63 -4.11
C ASN A 320 -11.23 -23.57 -2.64
N PRO A 321 -11.95 -22.87 -1.75
CA PRO A 321 -11.50 -22.63 -0.38
C PRO A 321 -11.60 -23.86 0.54
N GLY A 322 -12.25 -24.95 0.12
CA GLY A 322 -12.54 -26.12 0.96
C GLY A 322 -13.65 -25.85 1.99
N LEU A 323 -13.37 -24.96 2.94
CA LEU A 323 -14.27 -24.59 4.03
C LEU A 323 -14.62 -23.10 3.97
N VAL A 324 -15.88 -22.76 4.30
CA VAL A 324 -16.33 -21.37 4.42
C VAL A 324 -17.03 -21.11 5.74
N PHE A 325 -16.79 -19.92 6.29
CA PHE A 325 -17.48 -19.34 7.42
C PHE A 325 -18.59 -18.44 6.88
N ASP A 326 -19.84 -18.77 7.22
CA ASP A 326 -20.99 -17.98 6.80
C ASP A 326 -21.59 -17.22 8.01
N THR A 327 -22.08 -16.03 7.76
CA THR A 327 -22.69 -15.12 8.75
C THR A 327 -23.79 -14.34 8.04
N GLY A 328 -24.99 -14.37 8.60
CA GLY A 328 -26.18 -13.80 8.01
C GLY A 328 -26.52 -12.41 8.53
N PHE A 329 -27.60 -11.86 7.99
CA PHE A 329 -28.20 -10.61 8.44
C PHE A 329 -28.54 -10.64 9.94
N GLU A 330 -29.10 -11.75 10.40
CA GLU A 330 -29.52 -11.94 11.79
C GLU A 330 -28.32 -11.91 12.76
N ASP A 331 -27.19 -12.52 12.39
CA ASP A 331 -25.99 -12.50 13.21
C ASP A 331 -25.41 -11.08 13.33
N TYR A 332 -25.36 -10.33 12.22
CA TYR A 332 -24.93 -8.94 12.24
C TYR A 332 -25.88 -8.05 13.02
N MET A 333 -27.19 -8.28 12.93
CA MET A 333 -28.18 -7.55 13.71
C MET A 333 -28.00 -7.82 15.21
N SER A 334 -27.84 -9.09 15.61
CA SER A 334 -27.57 -9.44 17.00
C SER A 334 -26.26 -8.85 17.53
N PHE A 335 -25.20 -8.82 16.71
CA PHE A 335 -23.95 -8.14 17.04
C PHE A 335 -24.16 -6.64 17.25
N LEU A 336 -24.77 -5.97 16.27
CA LEU A 336 -25.01 -4.53 16.31
C LEU A 336 -25.85 -4.15 17.52
N CYS A 337 -26.89 -4.91 17.81
CA CYS A 337 -27.77 -4.70 18.96
C CYS A 337 -27.12 -5.03 20.32
N GLY A 338 -26.00 -5.76 20.33
CA GLY A 338 -25.17 -5.97 21.52
C GLY A 338 -24.28 -4.78 21.88
N ILE A 339 -24.11 -3.82 20.97
CA ILE A 339 -23.32 -2.60 21.22
C ILE A 339 -24.16 -1.65 22.08
N ASN A 340 -23.62 -1.23 23.22
CA ASN A 340 -24.35 -0.36 24.14
C ASN A 340 -24.73 0.98 23.48
N GLY A 341 -26.02 1.31 23.50
CA GLY A 341 -26.56 2.55 22.94
C GLY A 341 -26.71 2.56 21.40
N SER A 342 -26.59 1.42 20.73
CA SER A 342 -26.67 1.35 19.26
C SER A 342 -28.10 1.35 18.69
N ASP A 343 -29.14 1.04 19.49
CA ASP A 343 -30.52 0.77 19.02
C ASP A 343 -31.06 1.86 18.08
N LEU A 344 -30.96 3.14 18.45
CA LEU A 344 -31.42 4.25 17.61
C LEU A 344 -30.68 4.32 16.27
N VAL A 345 -29.36 4.11 16.28
CA VAL A 345 -28.53 4.14 15.08
C VAL A 345 -28.86 2.95 14.18
N VAL A 346 -28.93 1.75 14.76
CA VAL A 346 -29.30 0.52 14.06
C VAL A 346 -30.69 0.65 13.43
N PHE A 347 -31.68 1.14 14.19
CA PHE A 347 -33.02 1.38 13.67
C PHE A 347 -33.03 2.37 12.51
N ASN A 348 -32.27 3.47 12.60
CA ASN A 348 -32.22 4.48 11.55
C ASN A 348 -31.63 3.93 10.22
N TYR A 349 -30.66 3.01 10.30
CA TYR A 349 -30.05 2.42 9.10
C TYR A 349 -30.79 1.19 8.56
N THR A 350 -31.46 0.42 9.42
CA THR A 350 -32.02 -0.90 9.06
C THR A 350 -33.55 -0.96 9.09
N GLY A 351 -34.22 -0.03 9.77
CA GLY A 351 -35.65 -0.06 10.05
C GLY A 351 -36.06 -1.10 11.09
N VAL A 352 -35.11 -1.81 11.72
CA VAL A 352 -35.35 -2.87 12.70
C VAL A 352 -34.86 -2.42 14.07
N SER A 353 -35.72 -2.51 15.10
CA SER A 353 -35.33 -2.20 16.47
C SER A 353 -34.65 -3.39 17.13
N CYS A 354 -33.64 -3.10 17.96
CA CYS A 354 -32.96 -4.07 18.81
C CYS A 354 -33.86 -4.62 19.92
N SER A 355 -34.95 -3.93 20.29
CA SER A 355 -35.93 -4.45 21.26
C SER A 355 -36.56 -5.78 20.85
N ALA A 356 -36.61 -6.07 19.54
CA ALA A 356 -37.10 -7.33 18.99
C ALA A 356 -36.02 -8.43 18.91
N LYS A 357 -34.77 -8.13 19.27
CA LYS A 357 -33.61 -9.02 19.16
C LYS A 357 -33.01 -9.26 20.54
N ASN A 358 -32.87 -10.53 20.93
CA ASN A 358 -32.07 -10.88 22.10
C ASN A 358 -30.59 -10.70 21.71
N ALA A 359 -29.99 -9.60 22.14
CA ALA A 359 -28.58 -9.31 21.90
C ALA A 359 -27.68 -10.29 22.68
N THR A 360 -27.37 -11.43 22.05
CA THR A 360 -26.56 -12.50 22.67
C THR A 360 -25.20 -12.69 22.01
N ILE A 361 -24.91 -11.96 20.93
CA ILE A 361 -23.71 -12.12 20.11
C ILE A 361 -22.83 -10.87 20.28
N SER A 362 -21.57 -11.06 20.68
CA SER A 362 -20.54 -10.01 20.66
C SER A 362 -19.75 -10.01 19.34
N GLY A 363 -18.86 -9.04 19.14
CA GLY A 363 -18.07 -8.96 17.90
C GLY A 363 -17.20 -10.18 17.64
N PHE A 364 -16.62 -10.75 18.69
CA PHE A 364 -15.83 -11.98 18.59
C PHE A 364 -16.69 -13.24 18.39
N ASP A 365 -18.00 -13.18 18.65
CA ASP A 365 -18.93 -14.30 18.44
C ASP A 365 -19.45 -14.38 16.99
N LEU A 366 -19.27 -13.31 16.20
CA LEU A 366 -19.54 -13.38 14.77
C LEU A 366 -18.72 -14.50 14.15
N ASN A 367 -19.36 -15.28 13.26
CA ASN A 367 -18.75 -16.43 12.61
C ASN A 367 -17.84 -15.99 11.44
N LEU A 368 -16.85 -15.16 11.75
CA LEU A 368 -15.87 -14.64 10.82
C LEU A 368 -14.64 -15.56 10.73
N PRO A 369 -13.91 -15.57 9.59
CA PRO A 369 -12.66 -16.31 9.41
C PRO A 369 -11.47 -15.67 10.16
N SER A 370 -11.71 -15.10 11.35
CA SER A 370 -10.72 -14.47 12.22
C SER A 370 -11.24 -14.42 13.66
N ILE A 371 -10.33 -14.36 14.63
CA ILE A 371 -10.64 -14.11 16.05
C ILE A 371 -9.87 -12.88 16.49
N THR A 372 -10.55 -11.80 16.84
CA THR A 372 -9.94 -10.61 17.43
C THR A 372 -10.57 -10.37 18.79
N VAL A 373 -9.74 -10.23 19.82
CA VAL A 373 -10.19 -9.95 21.19
C VAL A 373 -9.51 -8.67 21.65
N SER A 374 -10.30 -7.62 21.81
CA SER A 374 -9.85 -6.32 22.30
C SER A 374 -9.33 -6.42 23.73
N MET A 375 -10.06 -7.12 24.60
CA MET A 375 -9.67 -7.33 25.99
C MET A 375 -9.92 -8.77 26.42
N LEU A 376 -8.85 -9.55 26.53
CA LEU A 376 -8.90 -10.92 27.04
C LEU A 376 -8.74 -10.92 28.56
N ASN A 377 -9.87 -11.03 29.27
CA ASN A 377 -9.90 -11.15 30.72
C ASN A 377 -10.03 -12.61 31.16
N GLY A 378 -8.95 -13.15 31.75
CA GLY A 378 -8.88 -14.53 32.20
C GLY A 378 -8.92 -15.52 31.03
N THR A 379 -10.01 -16.30 30.95
CA THR A 379 -10.21 -17.33 29.92
C THR A 379 -11.51 -17.08 29.17
N GLN A 380 -11.46 -17.12 27.84
CA GLN A 380 -12.64 -17.00 26.98
C GLN A 380 -12.63 -18.13 25.96
N THR A 381 -13.81 -18.62 25.59
CA THR A 381 -13.98 -19.67 24.58
C THR A 381 -14.92 -19.18 23.48
N PHE A 382 -14.48 -19.37 22.24
CA PHE A 382 -15.15 -18.93 21.03
C PHE A 382 -15.52 -20.14 20.19
N GLN A 383 -16.62 -20.03 19.45
CA GLN A 383 -17.00 -21.03 18.46
C GLN A 383 -16.91 -20.45 17.06
N ARG A 384 -16.45 -21.28 16.13
CA ARG A 384 -16.45 -21.00 14.69
C ARG A 384 -17.08 -22.17 13.97
N SER A 385 -18.09 -21.89 13.16
CA SER A 385 -18.83 -22.86 12.39
C SER A 385 -18.39 -22.77 10.93
N MET A 386 -17.88 -23.87 10.38
CA MET A 386 -17.41 -23.92 9.00
C MET A 386 -18.16 -24.99 8.21
N ARG A 387 -18.58 -24.63 7.01
CA ARG A 387 -19.26 -25.52 6.07
C ARG A 387 -18.28 -26.00 5.00
N ASN A 388 -18.29 -27.29 4.70
CA ASN A 388 -17.54 -27.85 3.57
C ASN A 388 -18.27 -27.60 2.25
N ILE A 389 -17.60 -26.94 1.30
CA ILE A 389 -18.12 -26.67 -0.05
C ILE A 389 -17.41 -27.48 -1.13
N ALA A 390 -16.36 -28.22 -0.74
CA ALA A 390 -15.59 -29.11 -1.60
C ALA A 390 -16.01 -30.58 -1.38
N GLY A 391 -15.14 -31.53 -1.75
CA GLY A 391 -15.36 -32.95 -1.51
C GLY A 391 -15.15 -33.35 -0.04
N ASN A 392 -15.46 -34.61 0.27
CA ASN A 392 -15.19 -35.17 1.60
C ASN A 392 -13.70 -35.07 1.94
N GLU A 393 -13.38 -34.51 3.10
CA GLU A 393 -12.00 -34.25 3.46
C GLU A 393 -11.77 -34.35 4.98
N THR A 394 -10.55 -34.75 5.34
CA THR A 394 -10.09 -34.79 6.73
C THR A 394 -9.09 -33.66 6.98
N TYR A 395 -9.35 -32.86 8.01
CA TYR A 395 -8.53 -31.72 8.39
C TYR A 395 -7.79 -32.00 9.69
N ASN A 396 -6.48 -31.75 9.69
CA ASN A 396 -5.68 -31.61 10.90
C ASN A 396 -5.64 -30.15 11.34
N VAL A 397 -5.80 -29.90 12.64
CA VAL A 397 -5.85 -28.55 13.20
C VAL A 397 -4.53 -28.26 13.91
N GLY A 398 -3.79 -27.28 13.39
CA GLY A 398 -2.56 -26.76 14.00
C GLY A 398 -2.75 -25.30 14.41
N TRP A 399 -2.00 -24.83 15.39
CA TRP A 399 -2.10 -23.42 15.81
C TRP A 399 -0.85 -22.87 16.48
N SER A 400 -0.70 -21.55 16.43
CA SER A 400 0.27 -20.81 17.23
C SER A 400 -0.44 -19.76 18.09
N PRO A 401 -0.22 -19.75 19.41
CA PRO A 401 -0.89 -18.82 20.31
C PRO A 401 -0.32 -17.40 20.17
N PRO A 402 -1.14 -16.35 20.36
CA PRO A 402 -0.65 -15.00 20.57
C PRO A 402 0.31 -14.92 21.77
N TYR A 403 1.35 -14.10 21.67
CA TYR A 403 2.29 -13.89 22.79
C TYR A 403 1.54 -13.41 24.06
N GLY A 404 1.82 -14.03 25.22
CA GLY A 404 1.11 -13.74 26.47
C GLY A 404 -0.27 -14.38 26.59
N VAL A 405 -0.61 -15.31 25.70
CA VAL A 405 -1.87 -16.05 25.68
C VAL A 405 -1.56 -17.54 25.52
N SER A 406 -2.29 -18.40 26.22
CA SER A 406 -2.37 -19.83 25.93
C SER A 406 -3.60 -20.12 25.08
N MET A 407 -3.47 -21.01 24.10
CA MET A 407 -4.54 -21.30 23.14
C MET A 407 -4.74 -22.80 23.01
N LYS A 408 -6.01 -23.23 23.03
CA LYS A 408 -6.43 -24.60 22.78
C LYS A 408 -7.54 -24.60 21.74
N VAL A 409 -7.45 -25.49 20.77
CA VAL A 409 -8.45 -25.64 19.71
C VAL A 409 -8.98 -27.08 19.71
N SER A 410 -10.29 -27.24 19.54
CA SER A 410 -10.97 -28.54 19.55
C SER A 410 -12.08 -28.60 18.49
N PRO A 411 -12.22 -29.70 17.74
CA PRO A 411 -11.35 -30.89 17.76
C PRO A 411 -9.98 -30.64 17.11
N ALA A 412 -8.98 -31.48 17.43
CA ALA A 412 -7.64 -31.39 16.83
C ALA A 412 -7.57 -32.00 15.41
N GLN A 413 -8.55 -32.84 15.07
CA GLN A 413 -8.75 -33.42 13.75
C GLN A 413 -10.23 -33.70 13.56
N PHE A 414 -10.74 -33.54 12.34
CA PHE A 414 -12.11 -33.92 12.00
C PHE A 414 -12.21 -34.31 10.52
N SER A 415 -13.21 -35.13 10.19
CA SER A 415 -13.60 -35.41 8.80
C SER A 415 -14.97 -34.81 8.54
N ILE A 416 -15.13 -34.14 7.39
CA ILE A 416 -16.34 -33.42 7.05
C ILE A 416 -16.76 -33.75 5.62
N ALA A 417 -18.00 -34.19 5.45
CA ALA A 417 -18.56 -34.48 4.13
C ALA A 417 -18.96 -33.19 3.41
N MET A 418 -19.10 -33.26 2.08
CA MET A 418 -19.59 -32.13 1.29
C MET A 418 -20.94 -31.63 1.82
N GLY A 419 -21.08 -30.31 2.01
CA GLY A 419 -22.30 -29.66 2.46
C GLY A 419 -22.52 -29.67 3.98
N GLU A 420 -21.80 -30.51 4.72
CA GLU A 420 -21.86 -30.60 6.18
C GLU A 420 -21.13 -29.44 6.87
N THR A 421 -21.43 -29.28 8.16
CA THR A 421 -20.89 -28.22 9.01
C THR A 421 -20.09 -28.83 10.17
N GLN A 422 -18.92 -28.27 10.45
CA GLN A 422 -18.12 -28.57 11.63
C GLN A 422 -18.00 -27.31 12.51
N VAL A 423 -18.09 -27.50 13.83
CA VAL A 423 -17.83 -26.43 14.79
C VAL A 423 -16.43 -26.62 15.40
N LEU A 424 -15.66 -25.55 15.42
CA LEU A 424 -14.36 -25.42 16.07
C LEU A 424 -14.52 -24.60 17.35
N SER A 425 -14.12 -25.16 18.49
CA SER A 425 -14.04 -24.46 19.77
C SER A 425 -12.62 -23.99 20.01
N VAL A 426 -12.45 -22.69 20.24
CA VAL A 426 -11.15 -22.04 20.48
C VAL A 426 -11.17 -21.42 21.87
N THR A 427 -10.31 -21.90 22.77
CA THR A 427 -10.16 -21.34 24.11
C THR A 427 -8.87 -20.54 24.20
N LEU A 428 -8.97 -19.27 24.56
CA LEU A 428 -7.86 -18.37 24.86
C LEU A 428 -7.80 -18.11 26.35
N LYS A 429 -6.61 -18.18 26.94
CA LYS A 429 -6.37 -17.80 28.33
C LYS A 429 -5.18 -16.87 28.43
N ALA A 430 -5.39 -15.68 29.00
CA ALA A 430 -4.31 -14.74 29.29
C ALA A 430 -3.35 -15.34 30.31
N THR A 431 -2.05 -15.38 29.98
CA THR A 431 -1.00 -15.91 30.86
C THR A 431 -0.22 -14.83 31.58
N LYS A 432 -0.38 -13.57 31.17
CA LYS A 432 0.22 -12.39 31.81
C LYS A 432 -0.57 -11.14 31.49
N ASN A 433 -0.39 -10.11 32.30
CA ASN A 433 -0.94 -8.78 32.04
C ASN A 433 -0.11 -8.06 30.97
N SER A 434 -0.76 -7.54 29.94
CA SER A 434 -0.09 -6.74 28.90
C SER A 434 -1.12 -5.97 28.06
N SER A 435 -0.81 -4.71 27.75
CA SER A 435 -1.58 -3.87 26.83
C SER A 435 -1.07 -3.92 25.38
N SER A 436 0.00 -4.67 25.11
CA SER A 436 0.57 -4.77 23.76
C SER A 436 -0.15 -5.82 22.94
N SER A 437 -0.55 -5.44 21.72
CA SER A 437 -1.16 -6.37 20.76
C SER A 437 -0.24 -7.54 20.46
N SER A 438 -0.82 -8.74 20.39
CA SER A 438 -0.10 -9.94 19.99
C SER A 438 -0.96 -10.80 19.08
N PHE A 439 -0.28 -11.65 18.31
CA PHE A 439 -0.87 -12.32 17.17
C PHE A 439 -0.51 -13.79 17.14
N GLY A 440 -1.46 -14.60 16.72
CA GLY A 440 -1.37 -16.04 16.53
C GLY A 440 -2.17 -16.46 15.31
N ARG A 441 -2.30 -17.77 15.11
CA ARG A 441 -3.09 -18.32 14.00
C ARG A 441 -3.58 -19.72 14.30
N ILE A 442 -4.66 -20.09 13.62
CA ILE A 442 -5.13 -21.47 13.50
C ILE A 442 -5.04 -21.84 12.02
N GLY A 443 -4.46 -22.98 11.73
CA GLY A 443 -4.38 -23.57 10.41
C GLY A 443 -5.16 -24.88 10.37
N LEU A 444 -6.06 -25.03 9.40
CA LEU A 444 -6.71 -26.30 9.10
C LEU A 444 -6.06 -26.87 7.83
N PHE A 445 -5.46 -28.04 7.95
CA PHE A 445 -4.68 -28.69 6.89
C PHE A 445 -5.42 -29.92 6.41
N GLY A 446 -6.08 -29.80 5.25
CA GLY A 446 -6.84 -30.84 4.61
C GLY A 446 -5.95 -31.85 3.88
N ASN A 447 -6.28 -33.13 3.96
CA ASN A 447 -5.52 -34.20 3.29
C ASN A 447 -5.65 -34.20 1.75
N THR A 448 -6.52 -33.37 1.18
CA THR A 448 -6.62 -33.16 -0.28
C THR A 448 -5.93 -31.88 -0.75
N GLY A 449 -5.28 -31.14 0.16
CA GLY A 449 -4.45 -29.97 -0.14
C GLY A 449 -5.07 -28.62 0.22
N HIS A 450 -6.32 -28.58 0.72
CA HIS A 450 -6.89 -27.33 1.23
C HIS A 450 -6.18 -26.86 2.50
N ILE A 451 -5.89 -25.56 2.57
CA ILE A 451 -5.30 -24.92 3.74
C ILE A 451 -6.18 -23.72 4.10
N VAL A 452 -6.74 -23.73 5.31
CA VAL A 452 -7.60 -22.67 5.83
C VAL A 452 -6.86 -21.95 6.95
N ASN A 453 -6.58 -20.66 6.76
CA ASN A 453 -5.89 -19.84 7.73
C ASN A 453 -6.86 -18.91 8.48
N ILE A 454 -6.78 -18.91 9.81
CA ILE A 454 -7.61 -18.10 10.70
C ILE A 454 -6.67 -17.28 11.59
N PRO A 455 -6.48 -15.97 11.34
CA PRO A 455 -5.68 -15.11 12.21
C PRO A 455 -6.36 -14.95 13.58
N VAL A 456 -5.52 -14.91 14.63
CA VAL A 456 -5.93 -14.67 16.01
C VAL A 456 -5.19 -13.44 16.53
N SER A 457 -5.90 -12.44 17.02
CA SER A 457 -5.34 -11.19 17.54
C SER A 457 -5.87 -10.92 18.94
N VAL A 458 -4.98 -10.58 19.87
CA VAL A 458 -5.36 -10.17 21.24
C VAL A 458 -4.66 -8.87 21.57
N ILE A 459 -5.43 -7.82 21.87
CA ILE A 459 -4.89 -6.48 22.16
C ILE A 459 -4.47 -6.42 23.63
N GLU A 460 -5.43 -6.31 24.54
CA GLU A 460 -5.19 -6.29 25.98
C GLU A 460 -5.39 -7.66 26.62
N LYS A 461 -4.54 -7.99 27.59
CA LYS A 461 -4.53 -9.28 28.30
C LYS A 461 -4.53 -9.01 29.79
N ILE A 462 -5.47 -9.61 30.49
CA ILE A 462 -5.59 -9.56 31.96
C ILE A 462 -5.58 -11.00 32.44
N ALA A 463 -4.47 -11.44 33.01
CA ALA A 463 -4.33 -12.76 33.58
C ALA A 463 -5.22 -12.87 34.84
N SER A 464 -5.94 -13.98 34.95
CA SER A 464 -6.61 -14.36 36.19
C SER A 464 -5.56 -14.58 37.27
N SER A 465 -5.73 -13.93 38.43
CA SER A 465 -4.91 -14.11 39.64
C SER A 465 -4.78 -15.56 40.07
#